data_AF-K1YA88-F1
#
_entry.id   AF-K1YA88-F1
#
_cell.length_a   1.000
_cell.length_b   1.000
_cell.length_c   1.000
_cell.angle_alpha   90.00
_cell.angle_beta   90.00
_cell.angle_gamma   90.00
#
_symmetry.space_group_name_H-M   'P 1'
#
loop_
_entity.id
_entity.type
_entity.pdbx_description
1 polymer ?
#
loop_
_entity_poly.entity_id
_entity_poly.type
_entity_poly.pdbx_seq_one_letter_code
_entity_poly.pdbx_strand_id
1 'polypeptide(L)'
;MKLKRLPVSMGKILGGIVLVAALLVWLISYLIEGPLRRQMESGMNASLKGYAVSLREVDFHPVGFSVTLRDLVVRQNAHPEPPVAHFPYLHAHVHWRAVLNG
;
A
#
# COMPACT_ATOMS: atom_id res chain seq x y z
N MET A 1 -24.75 27.96 -26.55
CA MET A 1 -24.17 27.72 -25.22
C MET A 1 -22.74 28.30 -25.20
N LYS A 2 -22.54 29.53 -24.69
CA LYS A 2 -21.21 30.17 -24.69
C LYS A 2 -20.34 29.51 -23.62
N LEU A 3 -19.35 28.72 -24.02
CA LEU A 3 -18.33 28.20 -23.11
C LEU A 3 -17.53 29.40 -22.58
N LYS A 4 -17.79 29.80 -21.34
CA LYS A 4 -17.08 30.87 -20.65
C LYS A 4 -15.62 30.41 -20.52
N ARG A 5 -14.74 30.88 -21.40
CA ARG A 5 -13.31 30.54 -21.37
C ARG A 5 -12.79 30.94 -20.00
N LEU A 6 -12.38 29.97 -19.20
CA LEU A 6 -11.76 30.21 -17.90
C LEU A 6 -10.54 31.12 -18.13
N PRO A 7 -10.34 32.15 -17.29
CA PRO A 7 -9.17 33.00 -17.42
C PRO A 7 -7.93 32.11 -17.24
N VAL A 8 -6.92 32.31 -18.10
CA VAL A 8 -5.71 31.46 -18.17
C VAL A 8 -5.00 31.36 -16.80
N SER A 9 -5.16 32.37 -15.95
CA SER A 9 -4.68 32.37 -14.56
C SER A 9 -5.36 31.31 -13.68
N MET A 10 -6.66 31.07 -13.85
CA MET A 10 -7.40 30.04 -13.11
C MET A 10 -6.91 28.63 -13.49
N GLY A 11 -6.65 28.40 -14.78
CA GLY A 11 -6.09 27.12 -15.26
C GLY A 11 -4.71 26.83 -14.69
N LYS A 12 -3.84 27.85 -14.55
CA LYS A 12 -2.51 27.72 -13.94
C LYS A 12 -2.59 27.40 -12.45
N ILE A 13 -3.53 28.02 -11.71
CA ILE A 13 -3.72 27.76 -10.28
C ILE A 13 -4.23 26.33 -10.06
N LEU A 14 -5.25 25.89 -10.80
CA LEU A 14 -5.73 24.51 -10.71
C LEU A 14 -4.63 23.50 -11.07
N GLY A 15 -3.86 23.76 -12.13
CA GLY A 15 -2.73 22.91 -12.51
C GLY A 15 -1.68 22.83 -11.41
N GLY A 16 -1.35 23.95 -10.78
CA GLY A 16 -0.42 24.00 -9.64
C GLY A 16 -0.91 23.20 -8.44
N ILE A 17 -2.18 23.32 -8.08
CA ILE A 17 -2.77 22.56 -6.95
C ILE A 17 -2.71 21.06 -7.23
N VAL A 18 -3.10 20.62 -8.44
CA VAL A 18 -3.06 19.20 -8.82
C VAL A 18 -1.63 18.66 -8.76
N LEU A 19 -0.65 19.43 -9.24
CA LEU A 19 0.75 19.05 -9.19
C LEU A 19 1.25 18.89 -7.74
N VAL A 20 0.96 19.85 -6.88
CA VAL A 20 1.34 19.79 -5.46
C VAL A 20 0.66 18.60 -4.76
N ALA A 21 -0.63 18.37 -5.00
CA ALA A 21 -1.33 17.24 -4.44
C ALA A 21 -0.73 15.90 -4.90
N ALA A 22 -0.39 15.76 -6.18
CA ALA A 22 0.26 14.55 -6.70
C ALA A 22 1.64 14.31 -6.07
N LEU A 23 2.45 15.37 -5.89
CA LEU A 23 3.74 15.28 -5.22
C LEU A 23 3.60 14.88 -3.74
N LEU A 24 2.61 15.43 -3.04
CA LEU A 24 2.34 15.08 -1.65
C LEU A 24 1.90 13.62 -1.52
N VAL A 25 0.99 13.15 -2.38
CA VAL A 25 0.58 11.74 -2.41
C VAL A 25 1.77 10.84 -2.65
N TRP A 26 2.61 11.15 -3.65
CA TRP A 26 3.81 10.38 -3.95
C TRP A 26 4.79 10.34 -2.75
N LEU A 27 5.04 11.49 -2.11
CA LEU A 27 5.92 11.58 -0.95
C LEU A 27 5.39 10.77 0.24
N ILE A 28 4.10 10.90 0.55
CA ILE A 28 3.45 10.18 1.65
C ILE A 28 3.51 8.67 1.40
N SER A 29 3.36 8.23 0.14
CA SER A 29 3.45 6.81 -0.22
C SER A 29 4.77 6.22 0.25
N TYR A 30 5.87 6.85 -0.17
CA TYR A 30 7.22 6.41 0.15
C TYR A 30 7.50 6.43 1.67
N LEU A 31 6.97 7.43 2.38
CA LEU A 31 7.14 7.51 3.84
C LEU A 31 6.40 6.40 4.60
N ILE A 32 5.30 5.87 4.07
CA ILE A 32 4.45 4.89 4.75
C ILE A 32 4.93 3.45 4.53
N GLU A 33 5.64 3.13 3.44
CA GLU A 33 6.08 1.77 3.11
C GLU A 33 6.83 1.07 4.25
N GLY A 34 7.78 1.76 4.89
CA GLY A 34 8.54 1.22 6.01
C GLY A 34 7.69 0.87 7.25
N PRO A 35 6.93 1.83 7.81
CA PRO A 35 5.97 1.56 8.88
C PRO A 35 4.93 0.50 8.52
N LEU A 36 4.36 0.57 7.32
CA LEU A 36 3.34 -0.34 6.83
C LEU A 36 3.84 -1.78 6.76
N ARG A 37 5.06 -1.99 6.24
CA ARG A 37 5.71 -3.30 6.23
C ARG A 37 5.77 -3.91 7.63
N ARG A 38 6.28 -3.15 8.61
CA ARG A 38 6.42 -3.63 10.00
C ARG A 38 5.06 -3.96 10.61
N GLN A 39 4.06 -3.11 10.37
CA GLN A 39 2.71 -3.32 10.89
C GLN A 39 2.07 -4.56 10.28
N MET A 40 2.18 -4.77 8.97
CA MET A 40 1.64 -5.94 8.29
C MET A 40 2.35 -7.22 8.74
N GLU A 41 3.68 -7.23 8.81
CA GLU A 41 4.47 -8.36 9.29
C GLU A 41 4.11 -8.71 10.75
N SER A 42 4.06 -7.72 11.64
CA SER A 42 3.65 -7.91 13.03
C SER A 42 2.20 -8.39 13.16
N GLY A 43 1.29 -7.87 12.33
CA GLY A 43 -0.12 -8.27 12.34
C GLY A 43 -0.31 -9.71 11.86
N MET A 44 0.42 -10.13 10.83
CA MET A 44 0.42 -11.51 10.35
C MET A 44 1.01 -12.46 11.39
N ASN A 45 2.16 -12.09 11.99
CA ASN A 45 2.79 -12.87 13.05
C ASN A 45 1.94 -12.97 14.32
N ALA A 46 1.18 -11.94 14.66
CA ALA A 46 0.24 -11.99 15.78
C ALA A 46 -0.97 -12.90 15.49
N SER A 47 -1.36 -13.02 14.22
CA SER A 47 -2.53 -13.81 13.80
C SER A 47 -2.22 -15.29 13.60
N LEU A 48 -0.95 -15.65 13.37
CA LEU A 48 -0.52 -17.01 13.10
C LEU A 48 0.11 -17.65 14.34
N LYS A 49 -0.39 -18.83 14.73
CA LYS A 49 0.18 -19.63 15.84
C LYS A 49 1.05 -20.75 15.28
N GLY A 50 2.29 -20.86 15.76
CA GLY A 50 3.24 -21.90 15.34
C GLY A 50 3.95 -21.64 14.00
N TYR A 51 3.66 -20.49 13.37
CA TYR A 51 4.31 -20.03 12.15
C TYR A 51 4.86 -18.62 12.35
N ALA A 52 5.88 -18.29 11.58
CA ALA A 52 6.44 -16.95 11.45
C ALA A 52 6.40 -16.53 9.98
N VAL A 53 6.07 -15.27 9.75
CA VAL A 53 6.05 -14.58 8.48
C VAL A 53 7.17 -13.57 8.47
N SER A 54 7.98 -13.61 7.42
CA SER A 54 8.94 -12.55 7.10
C SER A 54 8.51 -11.85 5.82
N LEU A 55 8.54 -10.53 5.82
CA LEU A 55 8.12 -9.70 4.70
C LEU A 55 9.25 -8.75 4.31
N ARG A 56 9.77 -8.89 3.07
CA ARG A 56 10.90 -8.07 2.63
C ARG A 56 10.49 -6.63 2.38
N GLU A 57 9.43 -6.43 1.59
CA GLU A 57 9.04 -5.12 1.06
C GLU A 57 7.52 -5.03 0.87
N VAL A 58 7.01 -3.80 0.99
CA VAL A 58 5.61 -3.45 0.75
C VAL A 58 5.57 -2.20 -0.08
N ASP A 59 4.97 -2.29 -1.26
CA ASP A 59 4.73 -1.13 -2.12
C ASP A 59 3.29 -0.65 -1.93
N PHE A 60 3.14 0.54 -1.39
CA PHE A 60 1.83 1.17 -1.29
C PHE A 60 1.49 1.93 -2.56
N HIS A 61 0.34 1.61 -3.14
CA HIS A 61 -0.19 2.24 -4.34
C HIS A 61 -1.39 3.10 -3.93
N PRO A 62 -1.23 4.43 -3.78
CA PRO A 62 -2.31 5.31 -3.32
C PRO A 62 -3.41 5.40 -4.36
N VAL A 63 -3.02 5.45 -5.63
CA VAL A 63 -3.95 5.39 -6.75
C VAL A 63 -4.54 3.99 -6.77
N GLY A 64 -5.78 3.87 -6.30
CA GLY A 64 -6.48 2.59 -6.17
C GLY A 64 -6.34 1.90 -4.81
N PHE A 65 -5.69 2.53 -3.82
CA PHE A 65 -5.55 2.04 -2.44
C PHE A 65 -5.23 0.55 -2.35
N SER A 66 -4.11 0.16 -2.96
CA SER A 66 -3.65 -1.23 -2.98
C SER A 66 -2.24 -1.33 -2.43
N VAL A 67 -1.88 -2.54 -2.02
CA VAL A 67 -0.56 -2.88 -1.51
C VAL A 67 -0.02 -4.08 -2.27
N THR A 68 1.28 -4.05 -2.54
CA THR A 68 2.00 -5.20 -3.09
C THR A 68 3.01 -5.66 -2.08
N LEU A 69 2.88 -6.90 -1.61
CA LEU A 69 3.85 -7.55 -0.74
C LEU A 69 4.85 -8.29 -1.62
N ARG A 70 6.15 -8.09 -1.36
CA ARG A 70 7.22 -8.80 -2.07
C ARG A 70 7.98 -9.71 -1.12
N ASP A 71 8.31 -10.89 -1.63
CA ASP A 71 9.05 -11.94 -0.91
C ASP A 71 8.46 -12.23 0.47
N LEU A 72 7.15 -12.56 0.51
CA LEU A 72 6.50 -13.00 1.74
C LEU A 72 6.79 -14.49 1.95
N VAL A 73 7.46 -14.81 3.04
CA VAL A 73 7.85 -16.18 3.38
C VAL A 73 7.17 -16.58 4.67
N VAL A 74 6.52 -17.74 4.66
CA VAL A 74 5.91 -18.37 5.84
C VAL A 74 6.75 -19.57 6.24
N ARG A 75 7.21 -19.59 7.49
CA ARG A 75 8.02 -20.67 8.07
C ARG A 75 7.33 -21.25 9.29
N GLN A 76 7.53 -22.53 9.55
CA GLN A 76 7.05 -23.13 10.80
C GLN A 76 8.08 -22.87 11.91
N ASN A 77 7.63 -22.55 13.11
CA ASN A 77 8.54 -22.28 14.23
C ASN A 77 9.30 -23.54 14.68
N ALA A 78 8.67 -24.71 14.58
CA ALA A 78 9.27 -26.00 14.96
C ALA A 78 10.33 -26.48 13.94
N HIS A 79 10.07 -26.28 12.66
CA HIS A 79 10.96 -26.65 11.55
C HIS A 79 11.00 -25.50 10.52
N PRO A 80 11.91 -24.54 10.69
CA PRO A 80 11.91 -23.32 9.88
C PRO A 80 12.32 -23.54 8.43
N GLU A 81 13.06 -24.61 8.14
CA GLU A 81 13.48 -25.01 6.79
C GLU A 81 12.92 -26.40 6.44
N PRO A 82 12.37 -26.59 5.23
CA PRO A 82 12.09 -25.58 4.20
C PRO A 82 10.92 -24.66 4.57
N PRO A 83 10.80 -23.47 3.96
CA PRO A 83 9.63 -22.62 4.16
C PRO A 83 8.35 -23.35 3.71
N VAL A 84 7.27 -23.14 4.47
CA VAL A 84 5.96 -23.76 4.22
C VAL A 84 5.28 -23.11 3.01
N ALA A 85 5.46 -21.80 2.86
CA ALA A 85 4.99 -21.06 1.71
C ALA A 85 5.93 -19.90 1.37
N HIS A 86 6.05 -19.62 0.08
CA HIS A 86 6.78 -18.46 -0.43
C HIS A 86 5.92 -17.80 -1.50
N PHE A 87 5.59 -16.52 -1.27
CA PHE A 87 4.85 -15.68 -2.19
C PHE A 87 5.79 -14.58 -2.69
N PRO A 88 6.32 -14.70 -3.92
CA PRO A 88 7.23 -13.69 -4.45
C PRO A 88 6.52 -12.35 -4.66
N TYR A 89 5.24 -12.40 -5.05
CA TYR A 89 4.39 -11.23 -5.25
C TYR A 89 2.97 -11.52 -4.75
N LEU A 90 2.47 -10.70 -3.85
CA LEU A 90 1.07 -10.73 -3.42
C LEU A 90 0.47 -9.33 -3.54
N HIS A 91 -0.48 -9.16 -4.45
CA HIS A 91 -1.23 -7.93 -4.60
C HIS A 91 -2.53 -8.01 -3.81
N ALA A 92 -2.78 -7.02 -2.95
CA ALA A 92 -4.00 -6.90 -2.18
C ALA A 92 -4.62 -5.51 -2.37
N HIS A 93 -5.93 -5.49 -2.63
CA HIS A 93 -6.71 -4.26 -2.74
C HIS A 93 -7.53 -4.06 -1.47
N VAL A 94 -7.55 -2.83 -0.94
CA VAL A 94 -8.45 -2.50 0.17
C VAL A 94 -9.87 -2.43 -0.36
N HIS A 95 -10.71 -3.38 0.05
CA HIS A 95 -12.13 -3.35 -0.27
C HIS A 95 -12.86 -2.45 0.73
N TRP A 96 -12.95 -1.15 0.42
CA TRP A 96 -13.52 -0.14 1.33
C TRP A 96 -14.93 -0.44 1.82
N ARG A 97 -15.76 -1.11 0.99
CA ARG A 97 -17.10 -1.54 1.42
C ARG A 97 -17.06 -2.52 2.58
N ALA A 98 -16.05 -3.36 2.70
CA ALA A 98 -15.91 -4.28 3.83
C ALA A 98 -15.36 -3.57 5.08
N VAL A 99 -14.42 -2.65 4.90
CA VAL A 99 -13.83 -1.88 6.02
C VAL A 99 -14.85 -0.91 6.65
N LEU A 100 -15.72 -0.30 5.84
CA LEU A 100 -16.68 0.70 6.31
C LEU A 100 -18.02 0.11 6.79
N ASN A 101 -18.37 -1.12 6.39
CA ASN A 101 -19.65 -1.73 6.77
C ASN A 101 -19.55 -2.78 7.88
N GLY A 102 -18.34 -3.11 8.39
CA GLY A 102 -18.14 -3.94 9.58
C GLY A 102 -18.65 -5.38 9.42
#